data_AF-W0DU62-F1
#
_entry.id   AF-W0DU62-F1
#
_cell.length_a   1.000
_cell.length_b   1.000
_cell.length_c   1.000
_cell.angle_alpha   90.00
_cell.angle_beta   90.00
_cell.angle_gamma   90.00
#
_symmetry.space_group_name_H-M   'P 1'
#
loop_
_entity.id
_entity.type
_entity.pdbx_description
1 polymer ?
#
loop_
_entity_poly.entity_id
_entity_poly.type
_entity_poly.pdbx_seq_one_letter_code
_entity_poly.pdbx_strand_id
1 'polypeptide(L)'
;MALFSADTTLREPFSLLVGKLLSEEGIKAEDVFFHALESEADAQMNYWVVRLLIERKAVDPLLAISQDAVGAAVKPLHAACLLHNIGALAALLDIKAYEASPLGKDYLAALRICQKQGFDQGAGLMMAHAKKLDFLDALLMTLQGLKPH
;
A
#
# COMPACT_ATOMS: atom_id res chain seq x y z
N MET A 1 13.98 -0.87 11.15
CA MET A 1 13.08 0.30 11.29
C MET A 1 11.93 0.19 10.31
N ALA A 2 10.69 0.38 10.78
CA ALA A 2 9.55 0.62 9.90
C ALA A 2 9.68 2.03 9.31
N LEU A 3 9.29 2.20 8.05
CA LEU A 3 9.47 3.47 7.33
C LEU A 3 8.34 4.45 7.61
N PHE A 4 7.18 3.89 7.95
CA PHE A 4 6.10 4.54 8.65
C PHE A 4 6.17 4.15 10.13
N SER A 5 6.06 5.11 11.04
CA SER A 5 6.10 4.85 12.49
C SER A 5 4.74 4.35 12.98
N ALA A 6 4.38 3.12 12.58
CA ALA A 6 3.17 2.47 13.07
C ALA A 6 3.26 2.26 14.59
N ASP A 7 2.25 2.71 15.33
CA ASP A 7 2.14 2.43 16.76
C ASP A 7 1.73 0.96 16.95
N THR A 8 2.69 0.15 17.35
CA THR A 8 2.51 -1.30 17.55
C THR A 8 1.51 -1.62 18.66
N THR A 9 1.25 -0.68 19.59
CA THR A 9 0.26 -0.88 20.66
C THR A 9 -1.17 -0.90 20.12
N LEU A 10 -1.40 -0.31 18.94
CA LEU A 10 -2.71 -0.27 18.29
C LEU A 10 -3.05 -1.57 17.53
N ARG A 11 -2.07 -2.46 17.32
CA ARG A 11 -2.29 -3.73 16.61
C ARG A 11 -3.43 -4.54 17.21
N GLU A 12 -3.42 -4.74 18.53
CA GLU A 12 -4.39 -5.60 19.21
C GLU A 12 -5.81 -4.98 19.21
N PRO A 13 -6.00 -3.70 19.56
CA PRO A 13 -7.30 -3.03 19.40
C PRO A 13 -7.87 -3.13 17.99
N PHE A 14 -7.07 -2.88 16.94
CA PHE A 14 -7.54 -3.00 15.56
C PHE A 14 -7.78 -4.45 15.14
N SER A 15 -7.04 -5.41 15.68
CA SER A 15 -7.28 -6.85 15.48
C SER A 15 -8.67 -7.24 15.99
N LEU A 16 -9.05 -6.77 17.18
CA LEU A 16 -10.39 -6.99 17.73
C LEU A 16 -11.47 -6.32 16.87
N LEU A 17 -11.24 -5.06 16.45
CA LEU A 17 -12.17 -4.33 15.59
C LEU A 17 -12.42 -5.06 14.26
N VAL A 18 -11.34 -5.40 13.53
CA VAL A 18 -11.44 -6.13 12.26
C VAL A 18 -12.09 -7.49 12.48
N GLY A 19 -11.81 -8.17 13.59
CA GLY A 19 -12.51 -9.40 13.97
C GLY A 19 -14.02 -9.22 14.03
N LYS A 20 -14.49 -8.24 14.81
CA LYS A 20 -15.92 -7.97 14.98
C LYS A 20 -16.62 -7.58 13.68
N LEU A 21 -16.02 -6.70 12.89
CA LEU A 21 -16.59 -6.27 11.60
C LEU A 21 -16.84 -7.47 10.67
N LEU A 22 -15.91 -8.43 10.65
CA LEU A 22 -16.01 -9.59 9.78
C LEU A 22 -16.93 -10.68 10.33
N SER A 23 -16.95 -10.90 11.66
CA SER A 23 -17.68 -12.03 12.26
C SER A 23 -19.06 -11.69 12.79
N GLU A 24 -19.20 -10.56 13.50
CA GLU A 24 -20.44 -10.18 14.19
C GLU A 24 -21.35 -9.39 13.26
N GLU A 25 -20.79 -8.41 12.56
CA GLU A 25 -21.53 -7.53 11.65
C GLU A 25 -21.69 -8.14 10.24
N GLY A 26 -20.94 -9.20 9.93
CA GLY A 26 -21.00 -9.90 8.65
C GLY A 26 -20.60 -9.05 7.44
N ILE A 27 -19.81 -7.99 7.65
CA ILE A 27 -19.35 -7.11 6.59
C ILE A 27 -18.27 -7.84 5.78
N LYS A 28 -18.33 -7.74 4.45
CA LYS A 28 -17.33 -8.37 3.57
C LYS A 28 -15.97 -7.73 3.76
N ALA A 29 -14.92 -8.55 3.73
CA ALA A 29 -13.55 -8.08 3.92
C ALA A 29 -13.13 -7.07 2.85
N GLU A 30 -13.59 -7.27 1.62
CA GLU A 30 -13.34 -6.38 0.49
C GLU A 30 -13.96 -5.00 0.71
N ASP A 31 -15.18 -4.93 1.26
CA ASP A 31 -15.85 -3.65 1.54
C ASP A 31 -15.10 -2.88 2.63
N VAL A 32 -14.70 -3.55 3.72
CA VAL A 32 -13.86 -2.94 4.78
C VAL A 32 -12.52 -2.46 4.20
N PHE A 33 -11.94 -3.24 3.31
CA PHE A 33 -10.67 -2.91 2.67
C PHE A 33 -10.76 -1.67 1.77
N PHE A 34 -11.80 -1.59 0.93
CA PHE A 34 -12.03 -0.43 0.07
C PHE A 34 -12.31 0.82 0.89
N HIS A 35 -13.13 0.70 1.94
CA HIS A 35 -13.33 1.81 2.87
C HIS A 35 -12.02 2.27 3.52
N ALA A 36 -11.14 1.35 3.94
CA ALA A 36 -9.84 1.71 4.50
C ALA A 36 -8.90 2.37 3.49
N LEU A 37 -9.00 2.03 2.19
CA LEU A 37 -8.24 2.66 1.12
C LEU A 37 -8.74 4.08 0.80
N GLU A 38 -10.06 4.28 0.78
CA GLU A 38 -10.71 5.56 0.44
C GLU A 38 -10.80 6.52 1.63
N SER A 39 -10.65 6.01 2.84
CA SER A 39 -10.78 6.76 4.08
C SER A 39 -9.72 7.84 4.24
N GLU A 40 -10.16 9.07 4.51
CA GLU A 40 -9.32 10.20 4.97
C GLU A 40 -9.07 10.18 6.50
N ALA A 41 -9.43 9.10 7.18
CA ALA A 41 -9.18 8.94 8.62
C ALA A 41 -7.68 8.89 8.95
N ASP A 42 -7.38 8.80 10.24
CA ASP A 42 -6.00 8.76 10.75
C ASP A 42 -5.16 7.66 10.07
N ALA A 43 -3.92 7.98 9.73
CA ALA A 43 -3.04 7.08 9.00
C ALA A 43 -2.76 5.77 9.75
N GLN A 44 -2.76 5.76 11.10
CA GLN A 44 -2.61 4.53 11.89
C GLN A 44 -3.81 3.60 11.70
N MET A 45 -5.02 4.15 11.62
CA MET A 45 -6.23 3.36 11.39
C MET A 45 -6.17 2.67 10.03
N ASN A 46 -5.94 3.44 8.96
CA ASN A 46 -5.85 2.88 7.62
C ASN A 46 -4.70 1.85 7.52
N TYR A 47 -3.55 2.13 8.14
CA TYR A 47 -2.43 1.20 8.21
C TYR A 47 -2.83 -0.14 8.84
N TRP A 48 -3.40 -0.12 10.05
CA TRP A 48 -3.70 -1.35 10.78
C TRP A 48 -4.83 -2.14 10.15
N VAL A 49 -5.89 -1.48 9.69
CA VAL A 49 -7.02 -2.18 9.04
C VAL A 49 -6.56 -2.90 7.77
N VAL A 50 -5.85 -2.20 6.87
CA VAL A 50 -5.29 -2.79 5.64
C VAL A 50 -4.37 -3.95 5.97
N ARG A 51 -3.41 -3.74 6.88
CA ARG A 51 -2.42 -4.75 7.27
C ARG A 51 -3.08 -6.01 7.83
N LEU A 52 -4.03 -5.85 8.75
CA LEU A 52 -4.68 -6.97 9.44
C LEU A 52 -5.62 -7.76 8.53
N LEU A 53 -6.34 -7.10 7.60
CA LEU A 53 -7.15 -7.79 6.61
C LEU A 53 -6.29 -8.72 5.73
N ILE A 54 -5.12 -8.24 5.31
CA ILE A 54 -4.21 -9.01 4.46
C ILE A 54 -3.49 -10.11 5.26
N GLU A 55 -2.99 -9.83 6.47
CA GLU A 55 -2.35 -10.83 7.34
C GLU A 55 -3.31 -11.99 7.68
N ARG A 56 -4.62 -11.71 7.78
CA ARG A 56 -5.68 -12.70 7.98
C ARG A 56 -6.05 -13.46 6.72
N LYS A 57 -5.43 -13.15 5.57
CA LYS A 57 -5.79 -13.67 4.24
C LYS A 57 -7.24 -13.41 3.87
N ALA A 58 -7.83 -12.35 4.43
CA ALA A 58 -9.19 -11.94 4.11
C ALA A 58 -9.23 -11.17 2.78
N VAL A 59 -8.10 -10.58 2.37
CA VAL A 59 -7.93 -9.87 1.10
C VAL A 59 -6.59 -10.24 0.46
N ASP A 60 -6.58 -10.42 -0.87
CA ASP A 60 -5.35 -10.57 -1.66
C ASP A 60 -4.81 -9.18 -2.05
N PRO A 61 -3.60 -8.80 -1.60
CA PRO A 61 -3.05 -7.47 -1.87
C PRO A 61 -2.52 -7.27 -3.29
N LEU A 62 -2.45 -8.33 -4.11
CA LEU A 62 -2.00 -8.28 -5.51
C LEU A 62 -3.15 -8.34 -6.50
N LEU A 63 -4.36 -8.67 -6.05
CA LEU A 63 -5.54 -8.73 -6.88
C LEU A 63 -5.95 -7.32 -7.32
N ALA A 64 -6.22 -7.16 -8.61
CA ALA A 64 -6.71 -5.89 -9.15
C ALA A 64 -8.07 -5.54 -8.54
N ILE A 65 -8.19 -4.30 -8.07
CA ILE A 65 -9.42 -3.79 -7.44
C ILE A 65 -10.23 -2.89 -8.38
N SER A 66 -9.60 -2.41 -9.45
CA SER A 66 -10.24 -1.62 -10.51
C SER A 66 -9.41 -1.68 -11.79
N GLN A 67 -9.86 -0.96 -12.82
CA GLN A 67 -9.14 -0.71 -14.06
C GLN A 67 -9.04 0.80 -14.31
N ASP A 68 -7.93 1.25 -14.88
CA ASP A 68 -7.79 2.64 -15.30
C ASP A 68 -8.46 2.90 -16.66
N ALA A 69 -8.42 4.15 -17.12
CA ALA A 69 -9.05 4.58 -18.37
C ALA A 69 -8.50 3.88 -19.64
N VAL A 70 -7.33 3.24 -19.56
CA VAL A 70 -6.73 2.48 -20.65
C VAL A 70 -6.86 0.97 -20.45
N GLY A 71 -7.64 0.54 -19.45
CA GLY A 71 -7.93 -0.86 -19.12
C GLY A 71 -6.82 -1.56 -18.33
N ALA A 72 -5.81 -0.83 -17.83
CA ALA A 72 -4.75 -1.41 -17.03
C ALA A 72 -5.25 -1.66 -15.60
N ALA A 73 -4.82 -2.78 -15.02
CA ALA A 73 -5.20 -3.18 -13.67
C ALA A 73 -4.70 -2.18 -12.61
N VAL A 74 -5.63 -1.68 -11.79
CA VAL A 74 -5.33 -0.90 -10.59
C VAL A 74 -5.28 -1.85 -9.41
N LYS A 75 -4.08 -2.11 -8.89
CA LYS A 75 -3.84 -2.90 -7.69
C LYS A 75 -3.92 -2.02 -6.44
N PRO A 76 -4.06 -2.58 -5.23
CA PRO A 76 -4.13 -1.83 -3.99
C PRO A 76 -2.99 -0.81 -3.79
N LEU A 77 -1.76 -1.17 -4.18
CA LEU A 77 -0.62 -0.25 -4.11
C LEU A 77 -0.83 0.99 -5.00
N HIS A 78 -1.36 0.81 -6.21
CA HIS A 78 -1.71 1.93 -7.10
C HIS A 78 -2.82 2.79 -6.47
N ALA A 79 -3.85 2.16 -5.92
CA ALA A 79 -4.98 2.85 -5.30
C ALA A 79 -4.57 3.70 -4.09
N ALA A 80 -3.72 3.16 -3.21
CA ALA A 80 -3.20 3.92 -2.07
C ALA A 80 -2.44 5.18 -2.52
N CYS A 81 -1.71 5.12 -3.65
CA CYS A 81 -1.06 6.28 -4.25
C CYS A 81 -2.06 7.26 -4.89
N LEU A 82 -3.08 6.75 -5.60
CA LEU A 82 -4.13 7.58 -6.22
C LEU A 82 -4.96 8.33 -5.18
N LEU A 83 -5.19 7.72 -4.02
CA LEU A 83 -6.02 8.24 -2.94
C LEU A 83 -5.23 8.97 -1.85
N HIS A 84 -3.91 9.15 -2.05
CA HIS A 84 -3.01 9.86 -1.13
C HIS A 84 -3.02 9.26 0.30
N ASN A 85 -3.31 7.96 0.41
CA ASN A 85 -3.50 7.29 1.68
C ASN A 85 -2.16 6.71 2.17
N ILE A 86 -1.42 7.51 2.95
CA ILE A 86 -0.09 7.15 3.45
C ILE A 86 -0.11 5.91 4.35
N GLY A 87 -1.17 5.75 5.16
CA GLY A 87 -1.32 4.61 6.06
C GLY A 87 -1.48 3.30 5.30
N ALA A 88 -2.38 3.27 4.33
CA ALA A 88 -2.57 2.10 3.47
C ALA A 88 -1.32 1.80 2.63
N LEU A 89 -0.69 2.83 2.05
CA LEU A 89 0.56 2.67 1.30
C LEU A 89 1.66 2.04 2.16
N ALA A 90 1.83 2.54 3.39
CA ALA A 90 2.79 1.99 4.33
C ALA A 90 2.52 0.51 4.67
N ALA A 91 1.25 0.16 4.93
CA ALA A 91 0.86 -1.21 5.21
C ALA A 91 1.21 -2.15 4.05
N LEU A 92 0.89 -1.74 2.82
CA LEU A 92 1.17 -2.49 1.60
C LEU A 92 2.67 -2.66 1.35
N LEU A 93 3.49 -1.62 1.58
CA LEU A 93 4.95 -1.70 1.45
C LEU A 93 5.56 -2.63 2.50
N ASP A 94 5.11 -2.57 3.75
CA ASP A 94 5.63 -3.39 4.86
C ASP A 94 5.43 -4.90 4.61
N ILE A 95 4.31 -5.27 3.99
CA ILE A 95 4.04 -6.67 3.60
C ILE A 95 4.55 -7.02 2.20
N LYS A 96 5.19 -6.08 1.50
CA LYS A 96 5.68 -6.23 0.11
C LYS A 96 4.57 -6.60 -0.88
N ALA A 97 3.45 -5.90 -0.82
CA ALA A 97 2.29 -6.02 -1.72
C ALA A 97 2.57 -5.50 -3.15
N TYR A 98 3.63 -5.99 -3.76
CA TYR A 98 4.02 -5.72 -5.14
C TYR A 98 4.79 -6.93 -5.68
N GLU A 99 4.75 -7.13 -6.99
CA GLU A 99 5.38 -8.28 -7.63
C GLU A 99 6.91 -8.26 -7.45
N ALA A 100 7.42 -9.16 -6.60
CA ALA A 100 8.81 -9.58 -6.39
C ALA A 100 9.83 -8.50 -5.95
N SER A 101 9.83 -7.31 -6.56
CA SER A 101 10.89 -6.32 -6.43
C SER A 101 10.36 -4.87 -6.50
N PRO A 102 11.00 -3.92 -5.78
CA PRO A 102 10.79 -2.48 -5.99
C PRO A 102 11.15 -1.97 -7.40
N LEU A 103 11.76 -2.80 -8.25
CA LEU A 103 11.98 -2.53 -9.68
C LEU A 103 10.84 -3.07 -10.57
N GLY A 104 9.85 -3.73 -9.97
CA GLY A 104 8.70 -4.28 -10.66
C GLY A 104 7.79 -3.21 -11.26
N LYS A 105 6.99 -3.61 -12.25
CA LYS A 105 6.08 -2.71 -12.97
C LYS A 105 5.08 -2.03 -12.04
N ASP A 106 4.50 -2.78 -11.10
CA ASP A 106 3.52 -2.24 -10.14
C ASP A 106 4.14 -1.17 -9.23
N TYR A 107 5.34 -1.44 -8.72
CA TYR A 107 6.04 -0.51 -7.85
C TYR A 107 6.40 0.79 -8.58
N LEU A 108 6.94 0.67 -9.79
CA LEU A 108 7.27 1.81 -10.63
C LEU A 108 6.03 2.61 -11.05
N ALA A 109 4.93 1.93 -11.34
CA ALA A 109 3.65 2.56 -11.67
C ALA A 109 3.10 3.32 -10.46
N ALA A 110 3.04 2.71 -9.27
CA ALA A 110 2.67 3.36 -8.02
C ALA A 110 3.53 4.59 -7.71
N LEU A 111 4.86 4.49 -7.87
CA LEU A 111 5.77 5.61 -7.62
C LEU A 111 5.54 6.76 -8.61
N ARG A 112 5.34 6.45 -9.89
CA ARG A 112 4.99 7.46 -10.90
C ARG A 112 3.64 8.11 -10.62
N ILE A 113 2.67 7.36 -10.09
CA ILE A 113 1.38 7.92 -9.65
C ILE A 113 1.62 8.95 -8.55
N CYS A 114 2.37 8.61 -7.50
CA CYS A 114 2.70 9.57 -6.43
C CYS A 114 3.33 10.85 -6.98
N GLN A 115 4.33 10.72 -7.87
CA GLN A 115 5.02 11.87 -8.46
C GLN A 115 4.11 12.74 -9.32
N LYS A 116 3.24 12.13 -10.14
CA LYS A 116 2.33 12.87 -11.02
C LYS A 116 1.23 13.59 -10.26
N GLN A 117 0.78 13.04 -9.13
CA GLN A 117 -0.30 13.63 -8.34
C GLN A 117 0.19 14.55 -7.22
N GLY A 118 1.51 14.74 -7.05
CA GLY A 118 2.06 15.55 -5.97
C GLY A 118 1.95 14.90 -4.59
N PHE A 119 1.81 13.57 -4.51
CA PHE A 119 1.80 12.83 -3.24
C PHE A 119 3.24 12.59 -2.77
N ASP A 120 3.95 13.66 -2.43
CA ASP A 120 5.38 13.66 -2.13
C ASP A 120 5.74 12.76 -0.94
N GLN A 121 4.89 12.74 0.09
CA GLN A 121 5.07 11.89 1.26
C GLN A 121 5.04 10.40 0.88
N GLY A 122 4.12 10.00 0.00
CA GLY A 122 4.04 8.63 -0.51
C GLY A 122 5.24 8.26 -1.39
N ALA A 123 5.67 9.17 -2.28
CA ALA A 123 6.88 8.96 -3.07
C ALA A 123 8.12 8.80 -2.18
N GLY A 124 8.28 9.66 -1.18
CA GLY A 124 9.37 9.59 -0.21
C GLY A 124 9.38 8.27 0.58
N LEU A 125 8.20 7.81 1.01
CA LEU A 125 8.04 6.53 1.68
C LEU A 125 8.47 5.35 0.79
N MET A 126 8.05 5.34 -0.47
CA MET A 126 8.47 4.33 -1.43
C MET A 126 9.97 4.37 -1.73
N MET A 127 10.58 5.55 -1.85
CA MET A 127 12.04 5.65 -2.03
C MET A 127 12.79 5.13 -0.80
N ALA A 128 12.32 5.46 0.40
CA ALA A 128 12.91 4.97 1.63
C ALA A 128 12.75 3.44 1.77
N HIS A 129 11.66 2.88 1.25
CA HIS A 129 11.44 1.43 1.15
C HIS A 129 12.39 0.74 0.19
N ALA A 130 12.59 1.29 -1.00
CA ALA A 130 13.59 0.79 -1.93
C ALA A 130 15.01 0.89 -1.35
N LYS A 131 15.33 1.98 -0.62
CA LYS A 131 16.61 2.16 0.07
C LYS A 131 16.85 1.09 1.12
N LYS A 132 15.84 0.77 1.93
CA LYS A 132 15.93 -0.28 2.96
C LYS A 132 16.18 -1.68 2.36
N LEU A 133 15.81 -1.88 1.11
CA LEU A 133 16.01 -3.11 0.36
C LEU A 133 17.24 -3.07 -0.56
N ASP A 134 18.07 -2.03 -0.47
CA ASP A 134 19.26 -1.82 -1.30
C ASP A 134 18.99 -1.71 -2.81
N PHE A 135 17.78 -1.26 -3.19
CA PHE A 135 17.37 -1.05 -4.59
C PHE A 135 17.26 0.41 -5.02
N LEU A 136 17.58 1.37 -4.14
CA LEU A 136 17.36 2.79 -4.44
C LEU A 136 18.10 3.26 -5.70
N ASP A 137 19.38 2.93 -5.85
CA ASP A 137 20.17 3.40 -7.00
C ASP A 137 19.62 2.82 -8.31
N ALA A 138 19.33 1.51 -8.33
CA ALA A 138 18.72 0.84 -9.48
C ALA A 138 17.33 1.41 -9.81
N LEU A 139 16.54 1.76 -8.79
CA LEU A 139 15.23 2.39 -8.95
C LEU A 139 15.37 3.77 -9.61
N LEU A 140 16.30 4.59 -9.13
CA LEU A 140 16.55 5.93 -9.68
C LEU A 140 17.01 5.85 -11.15
N MET A 141 17.91 4.92 -11.48
CA MET A 141 18.31 4.66 -12.86
C MET A 141 17.10 4.28 -13.72
N THR A 142 16.26 3.36 -13.23
CA THR A 142 15.08 2.89 -13.95
C THR A 142 14.07 4.02 -14.20
N LEU A 143 13.90 4.93 -13.24
CA LEU A 143 13.03 6.10 -13.40
C LEU A 143 13.55 7.09 -14.44
N GLN A 144 14.87 7.22 -14.57
CA GLN A 144 15.55 8.02 -15.59
C GLN A 144 15.57 7.35 -16.97
N GLY A 145 15.03 6.13 -17.11
CA GLY A 145 15.06 5.35 -18.35
C GLY A 145 16.39 4.64 -18.61
N LEU A 146 17.30 4.62 -17.63
CA LEU A 146 18.55 3.88 -17.67
C LEU A 146 18.31 2.45 -17.15
N LYS A 147 18.84 1.45 -17.86
CA LYS A 147 18.77 0.05 -17.37
C LYS A 147 19.83 -0.16 -16.28
N PRO A 148 19.48 -0.61 -15.08
CA PRO A 148 20.47 -1.08 -14.11
C PRO A 148 21.20 -2.29 -14.69
N HIS A 149 22.53 -2.32 -14.54
CA HIS A 149 23.41 -3.40 -15.00
C HIS A 149 23.35 -4.62 -14.09
#